data_AF-A0A968DSN0-F1
#
_entry.id   AF-A0A968DSN0-F1
#
_cell.length_a   1.000
_cell.length_b   1.000
_cell.length_c   1.000
_cell.angle_alpha   90.00
_cell.angle_beta   90.00
_cell.angle_gamma   90.00
#
_symmetry.space_group_name_H-M   'P 1'
#
loop_
_entity.id
_entity.type
_entity.pdbx_description
1 polymer ?
#
loop_
_entity_poly.entity_id
_entity_poly.type
_entity_poly.pdbx_seq_one_letter_code
_entity_poly.pdbx_strand_id
1 'polypeptide(L)'
;HVVNETGAIRAIGIGIQRFSGDKAIQILIFGWIFASFLQGVAGYGVPIAVVAPLLVALGFSPVVSVAVPAIGHSWSVTFGSMGASFQALMAVSGLESSYLAPWSAALLGIATFLCGIFAVYVYGGWKMVKHSLMAILIIGAAMAGTQYILS
;
A
#
# COMPACT_ATOMS: atom_id res chain seq x y z
N HIS A 1 25.85 -7.55 10.46
CA HIS A 1 25.09 -6.29 10.64
C HIS A 1 23.63 -6.32 10.15
N VAL A 2 23.15 -7.38 9.49
CA VAL A 2 21.77 -7.46 8.91
C VAL A 2 20.69 -7.98 9.91
N VAL A 3 21.08 -8.35 11.14
CA VAL A 3 20.16 -8.92 12.14
C VAL A 3 19.33 -7.88 12.90
N ASN A 4 19.74 -6.59 12.92
CA ASN A 4 19.02 -5.55 13.68
C ASN A 4 17.86 -4.88 12.92
N GLU A 5 17.88 -4.82 11.59
CA GLU A 5 16.80 -4.17 10.82
C GLU A 5 15.52 -5.02 10.77
N THR A 6 15.67 -6.34 10.76
CA THR A 6 14.55 -7.29 10.75
C THR A 6 13.81 -7.32 12.09
N GLY A 7 14.49 -7.04 13.20
CA GLY A 7 13.91 -6.97 14.54
C GLY A 7 12.95 -5.79 14.72
N ALA A 8 13.31 -4.60 14.21
CA ALA A 8 12.49 -3.39 14.34
C ALA A 8 11.19 -3.49 13.52
N ILE A 9 11.27 -3.94 12.27
CA ILE A 9 10.11 -4.14 11.39
C ILE A 9 9.15 -5.19 11.97
N ARG A 10 9.70 -6.28 12.51
CA ARG A 10 8.90 -7.33 13.17
C ARG A 10 8.31 -6.85 14.50
N ALA A 11 9.02 -6.03 15.27
CA ALA A 11 8.50 -5.42 16.49
C ALA A 11 7.36 -4.43 16.20
N ILE A 12 7.44 -3.65 15.12
CA ILE A 12 6.34 -2.80 14.62
C ILE A 12 5.15 -3.67 14.21
N GLY A 13 5.41 -4.74 13.44
CA GLY A 13 4.39 -5.71 13.03
C GLY A 13 3.62 -6.28 14.24
N ILE A 14 4.34 -6.72 15.28
CA ILE A 14 3.77 -7.29 16.51
C ILE A 14 3.05 -6.23 17.36
N GLY A 15 3.59 -5.01 17.47
CA GLY A 15 2.97 -3.91 18.21
C GLY A 15 1.60 -3.51 17.64
N ILE A 16 1.44 -3.57 16.32
CA ILE A 16 0.21 -3.25 15.60
C ILE A 16 -0.82 -4.41 15.69
N GLN A 17 -0.41 -5.66 15.95
CA GLN A 17 -1.37 -6.78 16.12
C GLN A 17 -2.35 -6.55 17.28
N ARG A 18 -1.98 -5.71 18.26
CA ARG A 18 -2.85 -5.33 19.38
C ARG A 18 -4.00 -4.38 19.00
N PHE A 19 -4.02 -3.84 17.78
CA PHE A 19 -4.84 -2.67 17.47
C PHE A 19 -6.25 -2.93 16.93
N SER A 20 -6.61 -4.16 16.53
CA SER A 20 -8.01 -4.44 16.17
C SER A 20 -8.33 -5.93 16.11
N GLY A 21 -9.47 -6.35 16.67
CA GLY A 21 -10.06 -7.67 16.43
C GLY A 21 -10.71 -7.81 15.05
N ASP A 22 -10.85 -6.70 14.31
CA ASP A 22 -11.45 -6.67 12.99
C ASP A 22 -10.43 -7.03 11.90
N LYS A 23 -10.69 -8.16 11.23
CA LYS A 23 -9.85 -8.71 10.17
C LYS A 23 -9.75 -7.81 8.93
N ALA A 24 -10.80 -7.05 8.60
CA ALA A 24 -10.75 -6.09 7.49
C ALA A 24 -9.80 -4.94 7.80
N ILE A 25 -9.87 -4.43 9.03
CA ILE A 25 -8.97 -3.37 9.50
C ILE A 25 -7.53 -3.87 9.56
N GLN A 26 -7.29 -5.10 10.02
CA GLN A 26 -5.95 -5.71 9.98
C GLN A 26 -5.40 -5.76 8.54
N ILE A 27 -6.23 -6.09 7.55
CA ILE A 27 -5.81 -6.09 6.14
C ILE A 27 -5.48 -4.70 5.63
N LEU A 28 -6.29 -3.70 5.95
CA LEU A 28 -5.99 -2.32 5.55
C LEU A 28 -4.69 -1.83 6.19
N ILE A 29 -4.46 -2.14 7.46
CA ILE A 29 -3.25 -1.71 8.17
C ILE A 29 -2.01 -2.43 7.63
N PHE A 30 -2.00 -3.76 7.63
CA PHE A 30 -0.80 -4.52 7.27
C PHE A 30 -0.62 -4.65 5.76
N GLY A 31 -1.70 -5.01 5.07
CA GLY A 31 -1.72 -5.29 3.65
C GLY A 31 -1.61 -4.07 2.77
N TRP A 32 -2.19 -2.94 3.19
CA TRP A 32 -2.21 -1.73 2.37
C TRP A 32 -1.27 -0.66 2.91
N ILE A 33 -1.46 -0.18 4.14
CA ILE A 33 -0.65 0.91 4.71
C ILE A 33 0.79 0.48 4.92
N PHE A 34 1.01 -0.56 5.73
CA PHE A 34 2.36 -1.00 6.12
C PHE A 34 3.13 -1.56 4.94
N ALA A 35 2.48 -2.33 4.06
CA ALA A 35 3.12 -2.81 2.83
C ALA A 35 3.57 -1.65 1.92
N SER A 36 2.74 -0.61 1.75
CA SER A 36 3.11 0.59 0.99
C SER A 36 4.26 1.35 1.64
N PHE A 37 4.25 1.48 2.97
CA PHE A 37 5.36 2.09 3.71
C PHE A 37 6.68 1.32 3.50
N LEU A 38 6.66 0.00 3.63
CA LEU A 38 7.83 -0.85 3.37
C LEU A 38 8.32 -0.73 1.93
N GLN A 39 7.41 -0.57 0.97
CA GLN A 39 7.78 -0.38 -0.43
C GLN A 39 8.53 0.94 -0.62
N GLY A 40 8.10 2.00 0.06
CA GLY A 40 8.78 3.30 0.04
C GLY A 40 10.17 3.29 0.65
N VAL A 41 10.38 2.53 1.74
CA VAL A 41 11.67 2.49 2.46
C VAL A 41 12.65 1.47 1.87
N ALA A 42 12.17 0.27 1.53
CA ALA A 42 13.02 -0.87 1.17
C ALA A 42 12.95 -1.25 -0.32
N GLY A 43 11.81 -1.03 -0.98
CA GLY A 43 11.61 -1.38 -2.39
C GLY A 43 11.64 -2.88 -2.72
N TYR A 44 11.62 -3.20 -4.02
CA TYR A 44 12.00 -4.51 -4.59
C TYR A 44 11.42 -5.78 -3.92
N GLY A 45 10.12 -5.82 -3.65
CA GLY A 45 9.45 -7.04 -3.18
C GLY A 45 9.59 -7.34 -1.68
N VAL A 46 10.33 -6.51 -0.94
CA VAL A 46 10.43 -6.55 0.53
C VAL A 46 9.05 -6.50 1.22
N PRO A 47 8.05 -5.73 0.77
CA PRO A 47 6.74 -5.68 1.42
C PRO A 47 6.07 -7.05 1.54
N ILE A 48 6.06 -7.82 0.45
CA ILE A 48 5.39 -9.12 0.41
C ILE A 48 6.13 -10.10 1.33
N ALA A 49 7.47 -10.11 1.28
CA ALA A 49 8.30 -10.99 2.08
C ALA A 49 8.13 -10.76 3.60
N VAL A 50 7.85 -9.53 4.02
CA VAL A 50 7.63 -9.18 5.43
C VAL A 50 6.18 -9.37 5.86
N VAL A 51 5.22 -8.88 5.07
CA VAL A 51 3.81 -8.84 5.48
C VAL A 51 3.12 -10.19 5.37
N ALA A 52 3.50 -11.03 4.39
CA ALA A 52 2.85 -12.33 4.22
C ALA A 52 3.01 -13.26 5.44
N PRO A 53 4.22 -13.45 6.02
CA PRO A 53 4.36 -14.23 7.25
C PRO A 53 3.58 -13.65 8.44
N LEU A 54 3.47 -12.31 8.53
CA LEU A 54 2.69 -11.65 9.59
C LEU A 54 1.19 -11.95 9.48
N LEU A 55 0.64 -11.89 8.26
CA LEU A 55 -0.77 -12.23 8.02
C LEU A 55 -1.06 -13.72 8.25
N VAL A 56 -0.15 -14.62 7.88
CA VAL A 56 -0.27 -16.05 8.21
C VAL A 56 -0.29 -16.24 9.73
N ALA A 57 0.60 -15.59 10.47
CA ALA A 57 0.65 -15.67 11.93
C ALA A 57 -0.62 -15.10 12.60
N LEU A 58 -1.29 -14.13 11.95
CA LEU A 58 -2.59 -13.61 12.38
C LEU A 58 -3.76 -14.55 12.06
N GLY A 59 -3.53 -15.66 11.35
CA GLY A 59 -4.55 -16.65 11.00
C GLY A 59 -5.30 -16.37 9.70
N PHE A 60 -4.73 -15.57 8.79
CA PHE A 60 -5.23 -15.47 7.42
C PHE A 60 -4.77 -16.65 6.58
N SER A 61 -5.53 -17.00 5.53
CA SER A 61 -5.14 -18.07 4.62
C SER A 61 -3.84 -17.72 3.86
N PRO A 62 -2.99 -18.70 3.50
CA PRO A 62 -1.74 -18.44 2.80
C PRO A 62 -1.92 -17.61 1.51
N VAL A 63 -2.99 -17.88 0.76
CA VAL A 63 -3.31 -17.14 -0.47
C VAL A 63 -3.62 -15.68 -0.17
N VAL A 64 -4.46 -15.40 0.81
CA VAL A 64 -4.79 -14.01 1.23
C VAL A 64 -3.53 -13.31 1.72
N SER A 65 -2.73 -13.98 2.54
CA SER A 65 -1.51 -13.41 3.12
C SER A 65 -0.48 -12.97 2.09
N VAL A 66 -0.41 -13.59 0.92
CA VAL A 66 0.49 -13.18 -0.17
C VAL A 66 -0.18 -12.16 -1.10
N ALA A 67 -1.44 -12.39 -1.47
CA ALA A 67 -2.14 -11.55 -2.43
C ALA A 67 -2.43 -10.15 -1.88
N VAL A 68 -2.82 -10.05 -0.61
CA VAL A 68 -3.17 -8.79 0.04
C VAL A 68 -2.03 -7.79 0.05
N PRO A 69 -0.81 -8.11 0.55
CA PRO A 69 0.29 -7.16 0.51
C PRO A 69 0.68 -6.83 -0.92
N ALA A 70 0.70 -7.81 -1.84
CA ALA A 70 1.02 -7.61 -3.26
C ALA A 70 0.09 -6.58 -3.93
N ILE A 71 -1.21 -6.71 -3.72
CA ILE A 71 -2.20 -5.76 -4.23
C ILE A 71 -2.08 -4.43 -3.50
N GLY A 72 -2.04 -4.45 -2.17
CA GLY A 72 -2.07 -3.26 -1.35
C GLY A 72 -0.90 -2.31 -1.63
N HIS A 73 0.31 -2.82 -1.87
CA HIS A 73 1.46 -1.96 -2.19
C HIS A 73 1.61 -1.62 -3.68
N SER A 74 0.76 -2.15 -4.58
CA SER A 74 0.93 -1.99 -6.04
C SER A 74 0.85 -0.54 -6.53
N TRP A 75 0.11 0.32 -5.84
CA TRP A 75 0.08 1.76 -6.15
C TRP A 75 1.36 2.48 -5.67
N SER A 76 2.06 1.91 -4.69
CA SER A 76 3.26 2.49 -4.10
C SER A 76 4.46 2.12 -4.97
N VAL A 77 5.07 3.13 -5.58
CA VAL A 77 6.31 2.98 -6.35
C VAL A 77 7.43 3.73 -5.65
N THR A 78 8.66 3.22 -5.77
CA THR A 78 9.82 3.89 -5.19
C THR A 78 10.03 5.24 -5.89
N PHE A 79 10.40 6.28 -5.13
CA PHE A 79 10.59 7.63 -5.66
C PHE A 79 11.52 7.66 -6.88
N GLY A 80 12.58 6.83 -6.90
CA GLY A 80 13.47 6.73 -8.06
C GLY A 80 12.79 6.21 -9.34
N SER A 81 11.99 5.16 -9.23
CA SER A 81 11.26 4.59 -10.38
C SER A 81 10.15 5.53 -10.87
N MET A 82 9.46 6.19 -9.93
CA MET A 82 8.41 7.16 -10.25
C MET A 82 9.01 8.36 -10.99
N GLY A 83 10.12 8.92 -10.49
CA GLY A 83 10.80 10.06 -11.11
C GLY A 83 11.28 9.75 -12.53
N ALA A 84 11.96 8.62 -12.74
CA ALA A 84 12.40 8.21 -14.08
C ALA A 84 11.23 8.05 -15.06
N SER A 85 10.11 7.46 -14.61
CA SER A 85 8.91 7.29 -15.43
C SER A 85 8.26 8.62 -15.79
N PHE A 86 8.20 9.56 -14.84
CA PHE A 86 7.64 10.88 -15.07
C PHE A 86 8.52 11.72 -16.02
N GLN A 87 9.85 11.64 -15.88
CA GLN A 87 10.79 12.28 -16.81
C GLN A 87 10.66 11.72 -18.23
N ALA A 88 10.53 10.40 -18.38
CA ALA A 88 10.29 9.77 -19.68
C ALA A 88 8.96 10.23 -20.30
N LEU A 89 7.90 10.37 -19.49
CA LEU A 89 6.61 10.88 -19.94
C LEU A 89 6.70 12.31 -20.46
N MET A 90 7.41 13.20 -19.76
CA MET A 90 7.67 14.56 -20.24
C MET A 90 8.45 14.56 -21.56
N ALA A 91 9.51 13.74 -21.65
CA ALA A 91 10.37 13.67 -22.83
C ALA A 91 9.63 13.21 -24.09
N VAL A 92 8.72 12.23 -23.98
CA VAL A 92 7.97 11.68 -25.12
C VAL A 92 6.76 12.53 -25.48
N SER A 93 6.10 13.16 -24.50
CA SER A 93 4.92 13.99 -24.75
C SER A 93 5.26 15.43 -25.13
N GLY A 94 6.42 15.94 -24.73
CA GLY A 94 6.79 17.35 -24.86
C GLY A 94 6.00 18.29 -23.93
N LEU A 95 5.25 17.74 -22.97
CA LEU A 95 4.43 18.52 -22.03
C LEU A 95 5.22 18.86 -20.76
N GLU A 96 4.91 20.02 -20.19
CA GLU A 96 5.54 20.50 -18.96
C GLU A 96 5.05 19.73 -17.71
N SER A 97 5.88 19.67 -16.67
CA SER A 97 5.55 19.03 -15.40
C SER A 97 4.31 19.63 -14.73
N SER A 98 4.12 20.96 -14.82
CA SER A 98 2.97 21.66 -14.24
C SER A 98 1.63 21.20 -14.82
N TYR A 99 1.61 20.76 -16.08
CA TYR A 99 0.45 20.17 -16.71
C TYR A 99 0.28 18.69 -16.35
N LEU A 100 1.36 17.91 -16.34
CA LEU A 100 1.31 16.45 -16.17
C LEU A 100 1.16 15.99 -14.70
N ALA A 101 1.69 16.77 -13.75
CA ALA A 101 1.72 16.38 -12.34
C ALA A 101 0.32 16.18 -11.74
N PRO A 102 -0.66 17.10 -11.91
CA PRO A 102 -2.01 16.91 -11.35
C PRO A 102 -2.72 15.66 -11.89
N TRP A 103 -2.57 15.38 -13.19
CA TRP A 103 -3.15 14.19 -13.81
C TRP A 103 -2.50 12.90 -13.32
N SER A 104 -1.18 12.91 -13.21
CA SER A 104 -0.43 11.76 -12.69
C SER A 104 -0.80 11.47 -11.24
N ALA A 105 -0.91 12.52 -10.40
CA ALA A 105 -1.32 12.42 -9.02
C ALA A 105 -2.77 11.92 -8.88
N ALA A 106 -3.69 12.41 -9.72
CA ALA A 106 -5.08 11.96 -9.71
C ALA A 106 -5.19 10.46 -10.09
N LEU A 107 -4.50 10.03 -11.14
CA LEU A 107 -4.49 8.63 -11.58
C LEU A 107 -3.87 7.70 -10.54
N LEU A 108 -2.75 8.10 -9.93
CA LEU A 108 -2.14 7.37 -8.82
C LEU A 108 -3.08 7.32 -7.61
N GLY A 109 -3.76 8.42 -7.28
CA GLY A 109 -4.75 8.44 -6.20
C GLY A 109 -5.90 7.46 -6.42
N ILE A 110 -6.42 7.36 -7.65
CA ILE A 110 -7.41 6.34 -8.02
C ILE A 110 -6.82 4.94 -7.80
N ALA A 111 -5.59 4.69 -8.26
CA ALA A 111 -4.92 3.42 -8.06
C ALA A 111 -4.75 3.07 -6.56
N THR A 112 -4.45 4.05 -5.70
CA THR A 112 -4.39 3.90 -4.25
C THR A 112 -5.71 3.34 -3.72
N PHE A 113 -6.84 3.97 -4.02
CA PHE A 113 -8.16 3.52 -3.58
C PHE A 113 -8.49 2.12 -4.10
N LEU A 114 -8.21 1.84 -5.38
CA LEU A 114 -8.43 0.52 -5.95
C LEU A 114 -7.62 -0.55 -5.21
N CYS A 115 -6.35 -0.29 -4.88
CA CYS A 115 -5.52 -1.23 -4.12
C CYS A 115 -6.13 -1.52 -2.73
N GLY A 116 -6.61 -0.50 -2.02
CA GLY A 116 -7.29 -0.69 -0.73
C GLY A 116 -8.59 -1.50 -0.84
N ILE A 117 -9.42 -1.21 -1.84
CA ILE A 117 -10.67 -1.94 -2.10
C ILE A 117 -10.37 -3.40 -2.45
N PHE A 118 -9.44 -3.65 -3.38
CA PHE A 118 -9.10 -4.99 -3.82
C PHE A 118 -8.41 -5.82 -2.74
N ALA A 119 -7.58 -5.21 -1.89
CA ALA A 119 -6.96 -5.89 -0.75
C ALA A 119 -8.03 -6.45 0.21
N VAL A 120 -9.07 -5.67 0.52
CA VAL A 120 -10.19 -6.15 1.36
C VAL A 120 -11.09 -7.13 0.60
N TYR A 121 -11.33 -6.88 -0.68
CA TYR A 121 -12.14 -7.75 -1.53
C TYR A 121 -11.57 -9.16 -1.63
N VAL A 122 -10.25 -9.31 -1.78
CA VAL A 122 -9.59 -10.63 -1.85
C VAL A 122 -9.78 -11.43 -0.56
N TYR A 123 -9.93 -10.77 0.57
CA TYR A 123 -10.16 -11.45 1.84
C TYR A 123 -11.61 -11.87 2.08
N GLY A 124 -12.57 -10.97 1.87
CA GLY A 124 -13.96 -11.18 2.29
C GLY A 124 -15.01 -10.73 1.28
N GLY A 125 -14.61 -10.45 0.05
CA GLY A 125 -15.47 -9.99 -1.04
C GLY A 125 -16.12 -8.62 -0.75
N TRP A 126 -17.17 -8.33 -1.52
CA TRP A 126 -17.90 -7.05 -1.42
C TRP A 126 -18.56 -6.80 -0.07
N LYS A 127 -18.91 -7.85 0.68
CA LYS A 127 -19.47 -7.71 2.03
C LYS A 127 -18.46 -7.04 2.96
N MET A 128 -17.19 -7.46 2.86
CA MET A 128 -16.13 -6.90 3.69
C MET A 128 -15.74 -5.49 3.25
N VAL A 129 -15.72 -5.23 1.94
CA VAL A 129 -15.49 -3.87 1.40
C VAL A 129 -16.51 -2.87 1.94
N LYS A 130 -17.80 -3.24 1.95
CA LYS A 130 -18.86 -2.39 2.50
C LYS A 130 -18.70 -2.16 4.00
N HIS A 131 -18.33 -3.19 4.75
CA HIS A 131 -18.08 -3.11 6.19
C HIS A 131 -16.94 -2.13 6.52
N SER A 132 -15.85 -2.16 5.75
CA SER A 132 -14.70 -1.29 5.97
C SER A 132 -14.69 -0.03 5.10
N LEU A 133 -15.81 0.34 4.48
CA LEU A 133 -15.85 1.43 3.49
C LEU A 133 -15.35 2.75 4.07
N MET A 134 -15.79 3.10 5.28
CA MET A 134 -15.37 4.36 5.91
C MET A 134 -13.87 4.38 6.21
N ALA A 135 -13.30 3.24 6.64
CA ALA A 135 -11.86 3.11 6.83
C ALA A 135 -11.12 3.24 5.49
N ILE A 136 -11.59 2.60 4.41
CA ILE A 136 -11.02 2.72 3.07
C ILE A 136 -11.03 4.18 2.61
N LEU A 137 -12.14 4.89 2.81
CA LEU A 137 -12.28 6.29 2.41
C LEU A 137 -11.32 7.21 3.18
N ILE A 138 -11.24 7.06 4.50
CA ILE A 138 -10.36 7.90 5.33
C ILE A 138 -8.89 7.63 5.02
N ILE A 139 -8.49 6.36 4.98
CA ILE A 139 -7.11 5.95 4.72
C ILE A 139 -6.70 6.36 3.30
N GLY A 140 -7.53 6.03 2.31
CA GLY A 140 -7.27 6.36 0.91
C GLY A 140 -7.21 7.87 0.67
N ALA A 141 -8.10 8.65 1.28
CA ALA A 141 -8.09 10.11 1.17
C ALA A 141 -6.83 10.71 1.82
N ALA A 142 -6.41 10.20 2.97
CA ALA A 142 -5.16 10.64 3.61
C ALA A 142 -3.97 10.34 2.70
N MET A 143 -3.85 9.11 2.18
CA MET A 143 -2.71 8.70 1.34
C MET A 143 -2.68 9.43 -0.01
N ALA A 144 -3.82 9.47 -0.71
CA ALA A 144 -3.93 10.16 -2.00
C ALA A 144 -3.81 11.68 -1.86
N GLY A 145 -4.37 12.25 -0.78
CA GLY A 145 -4.25 13.68 -0.49
C GLY A 145 -2.82 14.09 -0.20
N THR A 146 -2.10 13.34 0.64
CA THR A 146 -0.67 13.57 0.87
C THR A 146 0.12 13.47 -0.43
N GLN A 147 -0.15 12.46 -1.27
CA GLN A 147 0.50 12.34 -2.57
C GLN A 147 0.23 13.55 -3.47
N TYR A 148 -1.02 14.02 -3.56
CA TYR A 148 -1.39 15.16 -4.40
C TYR A 148 -0.79 16.49 -3.92
N ILE A 149 -0.63 16.68 -2.61
CA ILE A 149 0.00 17.89 -2.06
C ILE A 149 1.51 17.92 -2.34
N LEU A 150 2.14 16.74 -2.46
CA LEU A 150 3.58 16.60 -2.68
C LEU A 150 3.98 16.51 -4.15
N SER A 151 3.02 16.35 -5.07
CA SER A 151 3.21 16.30 -6.53
C SER A 151 3.17 17.68 -7.17
#